data_AF-A0A9X8VLB2-F1
#
_entry.id   AF-A0A9X8VLB2-F1
#
_cell.length_a   1.000
_cell.length_b   1.000
_cell.length_c   1.000
_cell.angle_alpha   90.00
_cell.angle_beta   90.00
_cell.angle_gamma   90.00
#
_symmetry.space_group_name_H-M   'P 1'
#
loop_
_entity.id
_entity.type
_entity.pdbx_description
1 polymer ?
#
loop_
_entity_poly.entity_id
_entity_poly.type
_entity_poly.pdbx_seq_one_letter_code
_entity_poly.pdbx_strand_id
1 'polypeptide(L)'
;DYIRQHPELDEIIFSGGDPLMAKDSELEWLVGELEGIPHLKRLRIHTRLPVVIPARITPALCRLLSASRLQVLMVTHINHANEIDRELRSA
;
A
#
# COMPACT_ATOMS: atom_id res chain seq x y z
N ASP A 1 -5.33 -18.30 -3.51
CA ASP A 1 -4.74 -19.64 -3.74
C ASP A 1 -3.45 -19.62 -4.54
N TYR A 2 -3.40 -19.01 -5.73
CA TYR A 2 -2.18 -18.93 -6.55
C TYR A 2 -0.92 -18.52 -5.75
N ILE A 3 -0.96 -17.38 -5.06
CA ILE A 3 0.19 -16.87 -4.30
C ILE A 3 0.69 -17.88 -3.25
N ARG A 4 -0.23 -18.63 -2.62
CA ARG A 4 0.11 -19.65 -1.61
C ARG A 4 0.79 -20.88 -2.21
N GLN A 5 0.48 -21.20 -3.47
CA GLN A 5 1.03 -22.35 -4.19
C GLN A 5 2.39 -22.08 -4.86
N HIS A 6 2.79 -20.81 -4.92
CA HIS A 6 4.00 -20.33 -5.59
C HIS A 6 5.00 -19.75 -4.55
N PRO A 7 5.80 -20.61 -3.88
CA PRO A 7 6.73 -20.21 -2.82
C PRO A 7 7.88 -19.32 -3.31
N GLU A 8 8.13 -19.25 -4.61
CA GLU A 8 9.09 -18.36 -5.26
C GLU A 8 8.69 -16.88 -5.23
N LEU A 9 7.40 -16.58 -5.04
CA LEU A 9 6.90 -15.21 -4.95
C LEU A 9 7.25 -14.63 -3.58
N ASP A 10 8.01 -13.56 -3.49
CA ASP A 10 8.34 -12.95 -2.19
C ASP A 10 7.86 -11.50 -2.06
N GLU A 11 7.27 -10.95 -3.12
CA GLU A 11 6.68 -9.62 -3.17
C GLU A 11 5.33 -9.64 -3.88
N ILE A 12 4.36 -8.91 -3.31
CA ILE A 12 3.06 -8.63 -3.93
C ILE A 12 2.96 -7.13 -4.20
N ILE A 13 2.38 -6.77 -5.34
CA ILE A 13 2.16 -5.38 -5.74
C ILE A 13 0.66 -5.10 -5.79
N PHE A 14 0.19 -4.18 -4.95
CA PHE A 14 -1.11 -3.53 -5.11
C PHE A 14 -0.97 -2.40 -6.12
N SER A 15 -1.65 -2.58 -7.26
CA SER A 15 -1.62 -1.74 -8.44
C SER A 15 -3.01 -1.77 -9.11
N GLY A 16 -3.13 -1.29 -10.35
CA GLY A 16 -4.38 -1.26 -11.13
C GLY A 16 -4.91 0.16 -11.28
N GLY A 17 -6.13 0.41 -10.82
CA GLY A 17 -6.68 1.76 -10.69
C GLY A 17 -5.89 2.56 -9.64
N ASP A 18 -6.44 2.70 -8.44
CA ASP A 18 -5.64 3.15 -7.30
C ASP A 18 -5.99 2.30 -6.06
N PRO A 19 -5.03 1.57 -5.48
CA PRO A 19 -5.28 0.64 -4.39
C PRO A 19 -5.77 1.35 -3.11
N LEU A 20 -5.41 2.62 -2.91
CA LEU A 20 -5.89 3.37 -1.75
C LEU A 20 -7.32 3.87 -1.93
N MET A 21 -7.98 3.64 -3.07
CA MET A 21 -9.43 3.87 -3.20
C MET A 21 -10.24 2.83 -2.42
N ALA A 22 -9.63 1.69 -2.08
CA ALA A 22 -10.24 0.69 -1.22
C ALA A 22 -10.48 1.26 0.19
N LYS A 23 -11.54 0.78 0.84
CA LYS A 23 -11.86 1.13 2.22
C LYS A 23 -10.79 0.56 3.15
N ASP A 24 -10.59 1.21 4.30
CA ASP A 24 -9.59 0.75 5.29
C ASP A 24 -9.83 -0.71 5.72
N SER A 25 -11.09 -1.13 5.86
CA SER A 25 -11.43 -2.53 6.19
C SER A 25 -11.05 -3.53 5.09
N GLU A 26 -11.11 -3.12 3.82
CA GLU A 26 -10.72 -3.97 2.69
C GLU A 26 -9.20 -4.09 2.61
N LEU A 27 -8.48 -2.98 2.82
CA LEU A 27 -7.02 -2.99 2.92
C LEU A 27 -6.55 -3.83 4.11
N GLU A 28 -7.19 -3.70 5.27
CA GLU A 28 -6.85 -4.48 6.45
C GLU A 28 -7.03 -5.98 6.19
N TRP A 29 -8.17 -6.37 5.62
CA TRP A 29 -8.41 -7.76 5.24
C TRP A 29 -7.39 -8.27 4.21
N LEU A 30 -7.11 -7.50 3.16
CA LEU A 30 -6.15 -7.88 2.12
C LEU A 30 -4.72 -8.03 2.68
N VAL A 31 -4.27 -7.08 3.50
CA VAL A 31 -2.96 -7.14 4.15
C VAL A 31 -2.89 -8.38 5.05
N GLY A 32 -3.90 -8.61 5.90
CA GLY A 32 -3.94 -9.77 6.79
C GLY A 32 -3.89 -11.11 6.03
N GLU A 33 -4.58 -11.22 4.89
CA GLU A 33 -4.53 -12.42 4.04
C GLU A 33 -3.12 -12.69 3.50
N LEU A 34 -2.37 -11.63 3.13
CA LEU A 34 -0.99 -11.74 2.67
C LEU A 34 -0.03 -12.06 3.82
N GLU A 35 -0.27 -11.50 5.01
CA GLU A 35 0.51 -11.81 6.21
C GLU A 35 0.41 -13.28 6.62
N GLY A 36 -0.71 -13.95 6.30
CA GLY A 36 -0.84 -15.39 6.49
C GLY A 36 0.07 -16.24 5.60
N ILE A 37 0.76 -15.66 4.60
CA ILE A 37 1.55 -16.40 3.60
C ILE A 37 3.06 -16.34 3.93
N PRO A 38 3.68 -17.40 4.50
CA PRO A 38 4.99 -17.30 5.14
C PRO A 38 6.15 -16.86 4.24
N HIS A 39 6.14 -17.21 2.95
CA HIS A 39 7.20 -16.88 2.01
C HIS A 39 7.15 -15.45 1.49
N LEU A 40 6.03 -14.74 1.66
CA LEU A 40 5.94 -13.32 1.32
C LEU A 40 6.75 -12.47 2.30
N LYS A 41 7.54 -11.56 1.74
CA LYS A 41 8.40 -10.64 2.48
C LYS A 41 7.97 -9.19 2.32
N ARG A 42 7.41 -8.83 1.16
CA ARG A 42 7.15 -7.44 0.78
C ARG A 42 5.76 -7.23 0.23
N LEU A 43 5.19 -6.08 0.55
CA LEU A 43 3.99 -5.54 -0.08
C LEU A 43 4.33 -4.18 -0.66
N ARG A 44 4.19 -4.00 -1.98
CA ARG A 44 4.38 -2.72 -2.64
C ARG A 44 3.04 -2.14 -3.06
N ILE A 45 2.80 -0.88 -2.74
CA ILE A 45 1.56 -0.16 -3.06
C ILE A 45 1.91 0.95 -4.03
N HIS A 46 1.41 0.86 -5.25
CA HIS A 46 1.50 1.92 -6.25
C HIS A 46 0.24 2.76 -6.21
N THR A 47 0.35 4.04 -5.87
CA THR A 47 -0.81 4.92 -5.69
C THR A 47 -0.49 6.34 -6.15
N ARG A 48 -1.50 7.03 -6.67
CA ARG A 48 -1.47 8.48 -6.93
C ARG A 48 -2.34 9.23 -5.92
N LEU A 49 -3.13 8.53 -5.13
CA LEU A 49 -4.08 9.12 -4.19
C LEU A 49 -3.45 10.10 -3.20
N PRO A 50 -2.25 9.92 -2.64
CA PRO A 50 -1.64 10.93 -1.78
C PRO A 50 -1.44 12.27 -2.49
N VAL A 51 -1.19 12.24 -3.80
CA VAL A 51 -0.99 13.45 -4.61
C VAL A 51 -2.29 14.23 -4.82
N VAL A 52 -3.42 13.52 -4.93
CA VAL A 52 -4.74 14.11 -5.22
C VAL A 52 -5.55 14.36 -3.96
N ILE A 53 -5.40 13.51 -2.96
CA ILE A 53 -6.10 13.48 -1.68
C ILE A 53 -5.07 13.11 -0.59
N PRO A 54 -4.20 14.05 -0.16
CA PRO A 54 -3.19 13.78 0.88
C PRO A 54 -3.79 13.23 2.18
N ALA A 55 -5.01 13.69 2.53
CA ALA A 55 -5.76 13.22 3.70
C ALA A 55 -6.10 11.72 3.69
N ARG A 56 -5.92 11.01 2.55
CA ARG A 56 -6.06 9.56 2.50
C ARG A 56 -5.00 8.83 3.33
N ILE A 57 -3.84 9.47 3.55
CA ILE A 57 -2.82 9.00 4.47
C ILE A 57 -3.23 9.33 5.89
N THR A 58 -4.04 8.44 6.47
CA THR A 58 -4.55 8.60 7.84
C THR A 58 -3.61 7.93 8.85
N PRO A 59 -3.64 8.35 10.13
CA PRO A 59 -2.92 7.63 11.18
C PRO A 59 -3.33 6.16 11.31
N ALA A 60 -4.58 5.82 10.97
CA ALA A 60 -5.06 4.44 10.98
C ALA A 60 -4.41 3.62 9.86
N LEU A 61 -4.34 4.15 8.63
CA LEU A 61 -3.64 3.52 7.52
C LEU A 61 -2.15 3.34 7.84
N CYS A 62 -1.49 4.37 8.37
CA CYS A 62 -0.09 4.29 8.76
C CYS A 62 0.14 3.20 9.82
N ARG A 63 -0.74 3.08 10.81
CA ARG A 63 -0.67 2.00 11.81
C ARG A 63 -0.86 0.63 11.19
N LEU A 64 -1.85 0.45 10.31
CA LEU A 64 -2.09 -0.81 9.60
C LEU A 64 -0.84 -1.26 8.83
N LEU A 65 -0.26 -0.36 8.02
CA LEU A 65 0.88 -0.70 7.19
C LEU A 65 2.18 -0.90 7.99
N SER A 66 2.39 -0.11 9.05
CA SER A 66 3.59 -0.22 9.91
C SER A 66 3.54 -1.39 10.89
N ALA A 67 2.35 -1.85 11.28
CA ALA A 67 2.18 -3.04 12.11
C ALA A 67 2.38 -4.34 11.32
N SER A 68 2.41 -4.26 9.99
CA SER A 68 2.53 -5.46 9.17
C SER A 68 3.91 -6.11 9.32
N ARG A 69 3.95 -7.45 9.32
CA ARG A 69 5.22 -8.19 9.22
C ARG A 69 5.88 -8.08 7.85
N LEU A 70 5.10 -7.71 6.83
CA LEU A 70 5.61 -7.49 5.48
C LEU A 70 6.32 -6.13 5.44
N GLN A 71 7.44 -6.06 4.75
CA GLN A 71 8.03 -4.76 4.43
C GLN A 71 7.10 -4.06 3.43
N VAL A 72 6.38 -3.05 3.91
CA VAL A 72 5.48 -2.25 3.06
C VAL A 72 6.27 -1.13 2.39
N LEU A 73 6.20 -1.07 1.05
CA LEU A 73 6.75 0.02 0.26
C LEU A 73 5.61 0.77 -0.42
N MET A 74 5.57 2.10 -0.30
CA MET A 74 4.63 2.93 -1.05
C MET A 74 5.37 3.67 -2.16
N VAL A 75 4.84 3.57 -3.38
CA VAL A 75 5.35 4.26 -4.56
C VAL A 75 4.28 5.26 -5.00
N THR A 76 4.58 6.54 -4.86
CA THR A 76 3.70 7.63 -5.29
C THR A 76 3.99 8.05 -6.73
N HIS A 77 2.96 8.19 -7.55
CA HIS A 77 3.12 8.64 -8.94
C HIS A 77 2.99 10.16 -9.02
N ILE A 78 4.11 10.87 -9.14
CA ILE A 78 4.19 12.34 -9.26
C ILE A 78 4.67 12.70 -10.66
N ASN A 79 3.91 13.52 -11.38
CA ASN A 79 4.17 13.89 -12.76
C ASN A 79 4.81 15.29 -12.90
N HIS A 80 4.64 16.16 -11.91
CA HIS A 80 5.14 17.53 -11.96
C HIS A 80 5.54 18.04 -10.57
N ALA A 81 6.54 18.93 -10.49
CA ALA A 81 7.03 19.45 -9.21
C ALA A 81 5.96 20.19 -8.39
N ASN A 82 5.01 20.86 -9.05
CA ASN A 82 3.88 21.55 -8.40
C ASN A 82 2.93 20.59 -7.68
N GLU A 83 2.95 19.30 -8.00
CA GLU A 83 2.17 18.29 -7.27
C GLU A 83 2.79 17.99 -5.89
N ILE A 84 4.00 18.46 -5.61
CA ILE A 84 4.70 18.30 -4.33
C ILE A 84 4.48 19.52 -3.43
N ASP A 85 3.21 19.76 -3.12
CA ASP A 85 2.78 20.85 -2.25
C ASP A 85 2.99 20.55 -0.76
N ARG A 86 2.49 21.44 0.11
CA ARG A 86 2.65 21.31 1.56
C ARG A 86 1.83 20.17 2.16
N GLU A 87 0.68 19.86 1.58
CA GLU A 87 -0.23 18.85 2.11
C GLU A 87 0.31 17.46 1.79
N LEU A 88 0.75 17.22 0.55
CA LEU A 88 1.42 15.97 0.17
C LEU A 88 2.71 15.75 0.98
N ARG A 89 3.49 16.80 1.25
CA ARG A 89 4.72 16.68 2.07
C ARG A 89 4.45 16.33 3.52
N SER A 90 3.27 16.67 4.03
CA SER A 90 2.88 16.41 5.43
C SER A 90 2.22 15.04 5.61
N ALA A 91 1.66 14.49 4.54
CA ALA A 91 1.11 13.14 4.49
C ALA A 91 2.24 12.10 4.53
#